data_AF-A0A6G3Z5T8-F1
#
_entry.id   AF-A0A6G3Z5T8-F1
#
_cell.length_a   1.000
_cell.length_b   1.000
_cell.length_c   1.000
_cell.angle_alpha   90.00
_cell.angle_beta   90.00
_cell.angle_gamma   90.00
#
_symmetry.space_group_name_H-M   'P 1'
#
loop_
_entity.id
_entity.type
_entity.pdbx_description
1 polymer ?
#
loop_
_entity_poly.entity_id
_entity_poly.type
_entity_poly.pdbx_seq_one_letter_code
_entity_poly.pdbx_strand_id
1 'polypeptide(L)'
;MTLWKRTPLALLNLIHDRRKFVTSLAGVGFAVLLMFLFTGFKNALYDSQVQVINQLNGEIAIINRLKNNMFVPESFARRRLYQAQAFEGVQDAYALYISDVRWKNPITRQTRPVRVLAFNLADPVLPLTGVA
;
A
#
# COMPACT_ATOMS: atom_id res chain seq x y z
N MET A 1 -48.18 13.71 4.87
CA MET A 1 -48.35 14.08 6.30
C MET A 1 -47.17 14.94 6.70
N THR A 2 -47.45 16.20 7.03
CA THR A 2 -46.51 17.32 7.14
C THR A 2 -45.77 17.32 8.48
N LEU A 3 -44.48 17.04 8.48
CA LEU A 3 -43.56 17.08 9.64
C LEU A 3 -43.28 18.51 10.18
N TRP A 4 -43.96 19.54 9.67
CA TRP A 4 -43.62 20.95 9.90
C TRP A 4 -44.30 21.64 11.09
N LYS A 5 -45.06 20.92 11.92
CA LYS A 5 -45.84 21.52 13.03
C LYS A 5 -45.36 21.16 14.44
N ARG A 6 -44.12 20.69 14.61
CA ARG A 6 -43.53 20.50 15.94
C ARG A 6 -42.55 21.63 16.22
N THR A 7 -42.80 22.41 17.27
CA THR A 7 -41.82 23.35 17.82
C THR A 7 -40.53 22.55 18.05
N PRO A 8 -39.39 22.93 17.43
CA PRO A 8 -38.17 22.12 17.47
C PRO A 8 -37.47 22.25 18.82
N LEU A 9 -38.11 21.70 19.86
CA LEU A 9 -37.69 21.80 21.27
C LEU A 9 -36.28 21.24 21.49
N ALA A 10 -35.92 20.16 20.79
CA ALA A 10 -34.59 19.57 20.86
C ALA A 10 -33.50 20.55 20.39
N LEU A 11 -33.73 21.23 19.25
CA LEU A 11 -32.78 22.20 18.69
C LEU A 11 -32.69 23.47 19.56
N LEU A 12 -33.84 23.95 20.04
CA LEU A 12 -33.92 25.10 20.94
C LEU A 12 -33.19 24.83 22.27
N ASN A 13 -33.32 23.63 22.83
CA ASN A 13 -32.57 23.21 24.03
C ASN A 13 -31.07 23.06 23.76
N LEU A 14 -30.68 22.56 22.58
CA LEU A 14 -29.27 22.42 22.20
C LEU A 14 -28.57 23.77 22.07
N ILE A 15 -29.26 24.78 21.52
CA ILE A 15 -28.72 26.12 21.25
C ILE A 15 -28.86 27.05 22.48
N HIS A 16 -29.63 26.66 23.50
CA HIS A 16 -29.87 27.46 24.71
C HIS A 16 -28.56 27.86 25.41
N ASP A 17 -27.62 26.92 25.58
CA ASP A 17 -26.28 27.17 26.08
C ASP A 17 -25.25 27.06 24.95
N ARG A 18 -25.04 28.17 24.24
CA ARG A 18 -24.13 28.24 23.10
C ARG A 18 -22.68 27.89 23.47
N ARG A 19 -22.24 28.17 24.70
CA ARG A 19 -20.86 27.89 25.13
C ARG A 19 -20.66 26.40 25.31
N LYS A 20 -21.55 25.76 26.09
CA LYS A 20 -21.51 24.31 26.31
C LYS A 20 -21.74 23.52 25.03
N PHE A 21 -22.59 24.02 24.13
CA PHE A 21 -22.81 23.42 22.82
C PHE A 21 -21.54 23.42 21.96
N VAL A 22 -20.87 24.57 21.82
CA VAL A 22 -19.66 24.68 21.00
C VAL A 22 -18.51 23.84 21.57
N THR A 23 -18.29 23.84 22.89
CA THR A 23 -17.23 23.00 23.48
C THR A 23 -17.49 21.52 23.29
N SER A 24 -18.74 21.07 23.43
CA SER A 24 -19.11 19.66 23.25
C SER A 24 -18.98 19.24 21.78
N LEU A 25 -19.41 20.11 20.85
CA LEU A 25 -19.27 19.87 19.41
C LEU A 25 -17.81 19.84 18.99
N ALA A 26 -16.97 20.74 19.52
CA ALA A 26 -15.54 20.75 19.24
C ALA A 26 -14.87 19.47 19.75
N GLY A 27 -15.23 18.97 20.93
CA GLY A 27 -14.69 17.72 21.47
C GLY A 27 -15.04 16.51 20.61
N VAL A 28 -16.32 16.34 20.25
CA VAL A 28 -16.76 15.23 19.38
C VAL A 28 -16.17 15.37 17.98
N GLY A 29 -16.18 16.58 17.41
CA GLY A 29 -15.60 16.86 16.09
C GLY A 29 -14.09 16.56 16.04
N PHE A 30 -13.35 16.95 17.08
CA PHE A 30 -11.93 16.66 17.19
C PHE A 30 -11.66 15.15 17.27
N ALA A 31 -12.43 14.40 18.06
CA ALA A 31 -12.31 12.94 18.12
C ALA A 31 -12.55 12.28 16.76
N VAL A 32 -13.57 12.72 16.02
CA VAL A 32 -13.88 12.22 14.67
C VAL A 32 -12.75 12.56 13.69
N LEU A 33 -12.19 13.78 13.74
CA LEU A 33 -11.02 14.15 12.93
C LEU A 33 -9.81 13.26 13.21
N LEU A 34 -9.52 12.97 14.48
CA LEU A 34 -8.43 12.07 14.85
C LEU A 34 -8.68 10.64 14.33
N MET A 35 -9.90 10.12 14.42
CA MET A 35 -10.25 8.81 13.86
C MET A 35 -10.02 8.75 12.35
N PHE A 36 -10.39 9.81 11.61
CA PHE A 36 -10.14 9.89 10.18
C PHE A 36 -8.66 9.99 9.85
N LEU A 37 -7.90 10.80 10.59
CA LEU A 37 -6.46 10.96 10.39
C LEU A 37 -5.72 9.64 10.60
N PHE A 38 -6.02 8.90 11.68
CA PHE A 38 -5.40 7.60 11.92
C PHE A 38 -5.80 6.57 10.85
N THR A 39 -7.06 6.55 10.42
CA THR A 39 -7.52 5.65 9.35
C THR A 39 -6.88 6.00 8.01
N GLY A 40 -6.76 7.28 7.68
CA GLY A 40 -6.13 7.76 6.45
C GLY A 40 -4.66 7.38 6.38
N PHE A 41 -3.90 7.60 7.45
CA PHE A 41 -2.50 7.18 7.51
C PHE A 41 -2.33 5.68 7.40
N LYS A 42 -3.20 4.90 8.07
CA LYS A 42 -3.19 3.44 7.97
C LYS A 42 -3.38 2.99 6.52
N ASN A 43 -4.38 3.54 5.83
CA ASN A 43 -4.66 3.19 4.44
C ASN A 43 -3.51 3.59 3.51
N ALA A 44 -2.99 4.81 3.64
CA ALA A 44 -1.86 5.28 2.84
C ALA A 44 -0.60 4.41 3.03
N LEU A 45 -0.34 3.95 4.26
CA LEU A 45 0.78 3.05 4.55
C LEU A 45 0.59 1.65 3.95
N TYR A 46 -0.64 1.13 3.91
CA TYR A 46 -0.92 -0.14 3.25
C TYR A 46 -0.81 -0.02 1.73
N ASP A 47 -1.44 1.00 1.15
CA ASP A 47 -1.43 1.24 -0.30
C ASP A 47 0.01 1.41 -0.83
N SER A 48 0.84 2.14 -0.09
CA SER A 48 2.26 2.34 -0.44
C SER A 48 3.08 1.04 -0.41
N GLN A 49 2.76 0.11 0.49
CA GLN A 49 3.50 -1.17 0.59
C GLN A 49 3.14 -2.15 -0.53
N VAL A 50 1.89 -2.13 -1.00
CA VAL A 50 1.42 -3.04 -2.06
C VAL A 50 1.61 -2.48 -3.47
N GLN A 51 1.89 -1.18 -3.60
CA GLN A 51 2.00 -0.51 -4.89
C GLN A 51 2.96 -1.20 -5.87
N VAL A 52 4.13 -1.65 -5.40
CA VAL A 52 5.10 -2.34 -6.25
C VAL A 52 4.57 -3.69 -6.73
N ILE A 53 3.92 -4.45 -5.85
CA ILE A 53 3.37 -5.77 -6.18
C ILE A 53 2.21 -5.62 -7.16
N ASN A 54 1.35 -4.62 -6.98
CA ASN A 54 0.22 -4.33 -7.86
C ASN A 54 0.64 -3.88 -9.27
N GLN A 55 1.88 -3.39 -9.44
CA GLN A 55 2.43 -3.02 -10.74
C GLN A 55 3.14 -4.19 -11.45
N LEU A 56 3.43 -5.29 -10.75
CA LEU A 56 4.01 -6.47 -11.38
C LEU A 56 2.97 -7.13 -12.28
N ASN A 57 3.39 -7.48 -13.49
CA ASN A 57 2.56 -8.21 -14.43
C ASN A 57 2.69 -9.71 -14.14
N GLY A 58 1.89 -10.21 -13.21
CA GLY A 58 1.84 -11.62 -12.87
C GLY A 58 0.74 -11.95 -11.88
N GLU A 59 0.14 -13.13 -12.06
CA GLU A 59 -0.97 -13.61 -11.22
C GLU A 59 -0.48 -14.52 -10.08
N ILE A 60 0.64 -15.22 -10.30
CA ILE A 60 1.18 -16.21 -9.38
C ILE A 60 2.62 -15.86 -9.03
N ALA A 61 2.92 -15.76 -7.73
CA ALA A 61 4.26 -15.57 -7.22
C ALA A 61 4.81 -16.88 -6.66
N ILE A 62 5.99 -17.30 -7.16
CA ILE A 62 6.72 -18.46 -6.61
C ILE A 62 7.79 -17.95 -5.66
N ILE A 63 7.74 -18.38 -4.41
CA ILE A 63 8.71 -18.03 -3.37
C ILE A 63 9.41 -19.27 -2.84
N ASN A 64 10.65 -19.11 -2.36
CA ASN A 64 11.36 -20.19 -1.69
C ASN A 64 10.65 -20.56 -0.38
N ARG A 65 10.43 -21.86 -0.13
CA ARG A 65 9.80 -22.38 1.10
C ARG A 65 10.63 -22.12 2.35
N LEU A 66 11.95 -22.01 2.21
CA LEU A 66 12.87 -21.73 3.33
C LEU A 66 12.82 -20.26 3.77
N LYS A 67 12.16 -19.40 2.99
CA LYS A 67 11.98 -17.98 3.27
C LYS A 67 11.14 -17.80 4.55
N ASN A 68 11.82 -17.69 5.69
CA ASN A 68 11.20 -17.48 6.99
C ASN A 68 10.76 -16.02 7.24
N ASN A 69 11.25 -15.07 6.43
CA ASN A 69 10.95 -13.65 6.61
C ASN A 69 10.71 -12.95 5.26
N MET A 70 9.66 -12.13 5.18
CA MET A 70 9.30 -11.41 3.96
C MET A 70 10.43 -10.48 3.48
N PHE A 71 11.23 -9.96 4.42
CA PHE A 71 12.28 -8.97 4.19
C PHE A 71 13.62 -9.54 3.73
N VAL A 72 13.89 -10.83 3.93
CA VAL A 72 15.14 -11.44 3.49
C VAL A 72 14.87 -12.17 2.17
N PRO A 73 15.41 -11.67 1.04
CA PRO A 73 15.26 -12.36 -0.23
C PRO A 73 16.06 -13.66 -0.20
N GLU A 74 15.36 -14.80 -0.19
CA GLU A 74 15.97 -16.10 -0.43
C GLU A 74 15.77 -16.50 -1.89
N SER A 75 16.88 -16.59 -2.62
CA SER A 75 16.87 -17.06 -4.00
C SER A 75 16.50 -18.54 -4.08
N PHE A 76 15.94 -18.95 -5.21
CA PHE A 76 15.71 -20.35 -5.56
C PHE A 76 16.26 -20.64 -6.96
N ALA A 77 16.47 -21.92 -7.27
CA ALA A 77 17.03 -22.33 -8.56
C ALA A 77 16.08 -21.97 -9.72
N ARG A 78 16.60 -21.30 -10.75
CA ARG A 78 15.84 -20.89 -11.96
C ARG A 78 15.09 -22.04 -12.64
N ARG A 79 15.58 -23.27 -12.51
CA ARG A 79 14.90 -24.50 -12.96
C ARG A 79 13.46 -24.63 -12.46
N ARG A 80 13.13 -24.11 -11.28
CA ARG A 80 11.75 -24.13 -10.75
C ARG A 80 10.78 -23.29 -11.60
N LEU A 81 11.24 -22.20 -12.22
CA LEU A 81 10.43 -21.41 -13.14
C LEU A 81 10.14 -22.18 -14.42
N TYR A 82 11.15 -22.82 -15.00
CA TYR A 82 10.97 -23.67 -16.19
C TYR A 82 10.03 -24.86 -15.92
N GLN A 83 10.08 -25.43 -14.71
CA GLN A 83 9.12 -26.46 -14.29
C GLN A 83 7.69 -25.91 -14.18
N ALA A 84 7.53 -24.69 -13.65
CA ALA A 84 6.21 -24.05 -13.59
C ALA A 84 5.67 -23.74 -14.99
N GLN A 85 6.53 -23.25 -15.90
CA GLN A 85 6.17 -22.99 -17.29
C GLN A 85 5.79 -24.27 -18.07
N ALA A 86 6.26 -25.44 -17.63
CA ALA A 86 5.91 -26.71 -18.27
C ALA A 86 4.49 -27.22 -17.92
N PHE A 87 3.78 -26.56 -16.99
CA PHE A 87 2.44 -26.97 -16.59
C PHE A 87 1.38 -26.41 -17.55
N GLU A 88 0.39 -27.24 -17.92
CA GLU A 88 -0.71 -26.83 -18.78
C GLU A 88 -1.53 -25.72 -18.11
N GLY A 89 -1.68 -24.58 -18.78
CA GLY A 89 -2.35 -23.39 -18.26
C GLY A 89 -1.42 -22.28 -17.75
N VAL A 90 -0.11 -22.50 -17.67
CA VAL A 90 0.87 -21.43 -17.41
C VAL A 90 1.32 -20.84 -18.74
N GLN A 91 1.00 -19.56 -18.98
CA GLN A 91 1.40 -18.87 -20.21
C GLN A 91 2.91 -18.62 -20.24
N ASP A 92 3.44 -17.96 -19.20
CA ASP A 92 4.85 -17.63 -19.08
C ASP A 92 5.28 -17.52 -17.62
N ALA A 93 6.57 -17.72 -17.34
CA ALA A 93 7.15 -17.60 -16.01
C ALA A 93 8.49 -16.87 -16.05
N TYR A 94 8.56 -15.71 -15.39
CA TYR A 94 9.73 -14.84 -15.41
C TYR A 94 10.43 -14.76 -14.05
N ALA A 95 11.74 -14.48 -14.08
CA ALA A 95 12.53 -14.31 -12.87
C ALA A 95 12.53 -12.84 -12.41
N LEU A 96 12.16 -12.62 -11.15
CA LEU A 96 12.32 -11.34 -10.46
C LEU A 96 13.37 -11.48 -9.36
N TYR A 97 14.43 -10.68 -9.46
CA TYR A 97 15.51 -10.64 -8.48
C TYR A 97 15.32 -9.43 -7.57
N ILE A 98 15.40 -9.66 -6.25
CA ILE A 98 15.23 -8.61 -5.24
C ILE A 98 16.47 -8.63 -4.34
N SER A 99 17.09 -7.46 -4.15
CA SER A 99 18.23 -7.30 -3.25
C SER A 99 18.20 -5.93 -2.59
N ASP A 100 18.77 -5.83 -1.39
CA ASP A 100 18.95 -4.55 -0.70
C ASP A 100 20.42 -4.14 -0.81
N VAL A 101 20.69 -2.99 -1.44
CA VAL A 101 22.05 -2.47 -1.65
C VAL A 101 22.19 -1.08 -1.06
N ARG A 102 23.42 -0.68 -0.73
CA ARG A 102 23.71 0.70 -0.34
C ARG A 102 24.09 1.51 -1.58
N TRP A 103 23.17 2.36 -2.04
CA TRP A 103 23.43 3.24 -3.16
C TRP A 103 24.03 4.56 -2.67
N LYS A 104 25.12 4.99 -3.33
CA LYS A 104 25.77 6.27 -3.06
C LYS A 104 25.33 7.29 -4.12
N ASN A 105 24.74 8.38 -3.68
CA ASN A 105 24.35 9.46 -4.57
C ASN A 105 25.61 10.12 -5.18
N PRO A 106 25.71 10.26 -6.51
CA PRO A 106 26.90 10.82 -7.16
C PRO A 106 27.10 12.32 -6.89
N ILE A 107 26.03 13.06 -6.61
CA ILE A 107 26.04 14.52 -6.39
C ILE A 107 26.28 14.82 -4.89
N THR A 108 25.44 14.29 -4.01
CA THR A 108 25.49 14.60 -2.57
C THR A 108 26.48 13.72 -1.80
N ARG A 109 27.01 12.66 -2.43
CA ARG A 109 27.89 11.63 -1.84
C ARG A 109 27.29 10.87 -0.66
N GLN A 110 26.02 11.09 -0.34
CA GLN A 110 25.31 10.37 0.72
C GLN A 110 25.02 8.94 0.30
N THR A 111 25.21 8.00 1.23
CA THR A 111 24.88 6.60 1.04
C THR A 111 23.54 6.30 1.68
N ARG A 112 22.62 5.67 0.94
CA ARG A 112 21.32 5.24 1.44
C ARG A 112 21.07 3.78 1.07
N PRO A 113 20.46 2.97 1.97
CA PRO A 113 19.97 1.66 1.58
C PRO A 113 18.83 1.86 0.57
N VAL A 114 18.86 1.09 -0.51
CA VAL A 114 17.83 1.03 -1.53
C VAL A 114 17.51 -0.42 -1.84
N ARG A 115 16.24 -0.68 -2.14
CA ARG A 115 15.81 -1.96 -2.66
C ARG A 115 15.95 -1.95 -4.18
N VAL A 116 16.65 -2.95 -4.70
CA VAL A 116 16.86 -3.14 -6.13
C VAL A 116 15.98 -4.30 -6.59
N LEU A 117 15.22 -4.03 -7.64
CA LEU A 117 14.48 -5.03 -8.41
C LEU A 117 15.21 -5.19 -9.74
N ALA A 118 15.58 -6.41 -10.08
CA ALA A 118 16.19 -6.73 -11.36
C ALA A 118 15.38 -7.82 -12.08
N PHE A 119 15.23 -7.64 -13.38
CA PHE A 119 14.53 -8.52 -14.30
C PHE A 119 15.13 -8.34 -15.69
N ASN A 120 14.79 -9.24 -16.62
CA ASN A 120 15.21 -9.11 -18.01
C ASN A 120 14.30 -8.10 -18.72
N LEU A 121 14.89 -7.09 -19.39
CA LEU A 121 14.14 -6.04 -20.07
C LEU A 121 13.31 -6.55 -21.27
N ALA A 122 13.67 -7.71 -21.82
CA ALA A 122 12.87 -8.36 -22.86
C ALA A 122 11.59 -9.03 -22.32
N ASP A 123 11.51 -9.24 -21.00
CA ASP A 123 10.39 -9.92 -20.36
C ASP A 123 9.41 -8.87 -19.81
N PRO A 124 8.09 -9.02 -20.01
CA PRO A 124 7.08 -8.06 -19.56
C PRO A 124 6.77 -8.19 -18.06
N VAL A 125 7.80 -8.14 -17.19
CA VAL A 125 7.65 -8.34 -15.74
C VAL A 125 7.10 -7.11 -15.03
N LEU A 126 7.59 -5.93 -15.41
CA LEU A 126 7.20 -4.66 -14.80
C LEU A 126 6.99 -3.61 -15.91
N PRO A 127 5.75 -3.45 -16.40
CA PRO A 127 5.42 -2.52 -17.47
C PRO A 127 5.41 -1.08 -16.94
N LEU A 128 6.60 -0.47 -16.81
CA LEU A 128 6.75 0.94 -16.46
C LEU A 128 6.86 1.79 -17.72
N THR A 129 6.11 2.88 -17.78
CA THR A 129 6.31 3.94 -18.77
C THR A 129 7.69 4.59 -18.54
N GLY A 130 8.65 4.28 -19.42
CA GLY A 130 10.01 4.85 -19.39
C GLY A 130 11.15 3.88 -19.07
N VAL A 131 10.88 2.56 -18.96
CA VAL A 131 11.92 1.51 -18.77
C VAL A 131 12.04 0.61 -20.01
N ALA A 132 11.82 1.18 -21.20
CA ALA A 132 11.93 0.49 -22.49
C ALA A 132 13.14 1.00 -23.29
#